data_AF-A0A250E8L6-F1
#
_entry.id   AF-A0A250E8L6-F1
#
_cell.length_a   1.000
_cell.length_b   1.000
_cell.length_c   1.000
_cell.angle_alpha   90.00
_cell.angle_beta   90.00
_cell.angle_gamma   90.00
#
_symmetry.space_group_name_H-M   'P 1'
#
loop_
_entity.id
_entity.type
_entity.pdbx_description
1 polymer ?
#
loop_
_entity_poly.entity_id
_entity_poly.type
_entity_poly.pdbx_seq_one_letter_code
_entity_poly.pdbx_strand_id
1 'polypeptide(L)'
;MLKNSLSLTRFAALMSLLNFVFFHYPFFNFVFENIDSKSFSGIITIISLVILMLVANFFTFYLIFFLSRRVGKFLLVVFFILNAIAVYFINTYSIIVDESMIGNVLNTNYEESSSFFSFKMILYVIFLGIIPSIYITKAKIIKPSVKKFFTTLSLSLVFMIVLAFANGSSWLWIDKNSKQLGGLAMPWSYAVNTSLFYIHKYQENRKEILLPDATIRDNEKSVVVLVIGESARSQNFSLYGYSKNTNPLLSKTKNVFHFLATSCATYTTAGVKCILEHQNTNDLYEILPNYLYRNDIEVIWKTTNSGEPPIHIEKYQTGSFLKENCEGEGCDYDEILVNGLKEQITSSNKNKILIILHTSTSHGPTYNKKYPPQFEVFKPVCNSVELAKCSQEELMNAYDNTIVYTDYILHKVIENLKELKDYKSTMLYVSDHGESLGEKNLYMHGLPMSLAPREQYEIPFIVWVSENSKQLKSFENLSQNHVFHSVLNFLAIDSPIYNEEMNIFK
;
A
#
# COMPACT_ATOMS: atom_id res chain seq x y z
N MET A 1 40.65 -29.70 -16.33
CA MET A 1 41.15 -28.34 -16.03
C MET A 1 40.59 -27.38 -17.06
N LEU A 2 39.71 -26.44 -16.68
CA LEU A 2 39.25 -25.37 -17.59
C LEU A 2 40.45 -24.44 -17.85
N LYS A 3 41.05 -24.54 -19.04
CA LYS A 3 42.31 -23.87 -19.40
C LYS A 3 42.16 -22.37 -19.70
N ASN A 4 40.95 -21.83 -19.77
CA ASN A 4 40.73 -20.46 -20.25
C ASN A 4 40.45 -19.49 -19.10
N SER A 5 41.35 -18.54 -18.89
CA SER A 5 41.08 -17.36 -18.07
C SER A 5 40.03 -16.48 -18.74
N LEU A 6 38.99 -16.09 -17.99
CA LEU A 6 37.90 -15.26 -18.49
C LEU A 6 38.06 -13.82 -18.01
N SER A 7 37.75 -12.85 -18.87
CA SER A 7 37.54 -11.48 -18.42
C SER A 7 36.31 -11.44 -17.50
N LEU A 8 36.34 -10.55 -16.50
CA LEU A 8 35.21 -10.38 -15.59
C LEU A 8 33.88 -10.14 -16.32
N THR A 9 33.88 -9.35 -17.39
CA THR A 9 32.69 -9.09 -18.21
C THR A 9 32.12 -10.38 -18.82
N ARG A 10 32.97 -11.22 -19.43
CA ARG A 10 32.51 -12.49 -20.03
C ARG A 10 32.02 -13.45 -18.96
N PHE A 11 32.71 -13.51 -17.81
CA PHE A 11 32.31 -14.34 -16.70
C PHE A 11 30.93 -13.92 -16.14
N ALA A 12 30.74 -12.63 -15.84
CA ALA A 12 29.47 -12.11 -15.33
C ALA A 12 28.32 -12.32 -16.33
N ALA A 13 28.56 -12.11 -17.63
CA ALA A 13 27.55 -12.33 -18.67
C ALA A 13 27.15 -13.81 -18.76
N LEU A 14 28.12 -14.72 -18.72
CA LEU A 14 27.85 -16.16 -18.71
C LEU A 14 27.06 -16.57 -17.46
N MET A 15 27.43 -16.08 -16.27
CA MET A 15 26.73 -16.40 -15.03
C MET A 15 25.30 -15.85 -15.02
N SER A 16 25.09 -14.64 -15.56
CA SER A 16 23.75 -14.07 -15.77
C SER A 16 22.90 -14.95 -16.68
N LEU A 17 23.46 -15.38 -17.82
CA LEU A 17 22.75 -16.24 -18.76
C LEU A 17 22.39 -17.59 -18.15
N LEU A 18 23.33 -18.24 -17.46
CA LEU A 18 23.05 -19.53 -16.79
C LEU A 18 22.00 -19.37 -15.69
N ASN A 19 22.08 -18.29 -14.92
CA ASN A 19 21.09 -18.00 -13.89
C ASN A 19 19.68 -17.76 -14.48
N PHE A 20 19.60 -17.04 -15.60
CA PHE A 20 18.36 -16.88 -16.36
C PHE A 20 17.80 -18.24 -16.83
N VAL A 21 18.61 -19.00 -17.57
CA VAL A 21 18.18 -20.27 -18.18
C VAL A 21 17.78 -21.30 -17.14
N PHE A 22 18.49 -21.39 -16.02
CA PHE A 22 18.23 -22.42 -15.02
C PHE A 22 17.10 -22.08 -14.06
N PHE A 23 16.88 -20.80 -13.76
CA PHE A 23 16.06 -20.43 -12.61
C PHE A 23 14.87 -19.51 -12.90
N HIS A 24 14.70 -19.02 -14.13
CA HIS A 24 13.64 -18.05 -14.45
C HIS A 24 12.48 -18.62 -15.28
N TYR A 25 12.46 -19.92 -15.56
CA TYR A 25 11.31 -20.54 -16.23
C TYR A 25 9.98 -20.27 -15.52
N PRO A 26 9.84 -20.43 -14.19
CA PRO A 26 8.57 -20.17 -13.50
C PRO A 26 8.13 -18.70 -13.58
N PHE A 27 9.09 -17.77 -13.46
CA PHE A 27 8.85 -16.35 -13.61
C PHE A 27 8.24 -16.04 -14.98
N PHE A 28 8.84 -16.54 -16.06
CA PHE A 28 8.32 -16.27 -17.40
C PHE A 28 7.04 -17.04 -17.71
N ASN A 29 6.84 -18.24 -17.15
CA ASN A 29 5.56 -18.94 -17.25
C ASN A 29 4.43 -18.07 -16.70
N PHE A 30 4.62 -17.51 -15.49
CA PHE A 30 3.68 -16.57 -14.90
C PHE A 30 3.44 -15.32 -15.77
N VAL A 31 4.51 -14.73 -16.31
CA VAL A 31 4.39 -13.56 -17.21
C VAL A 31 3.54 -13.90 -18.43
N PHE A 32 3.82 -15.02 -19.11
CA PHE A 32 3.08 -15.43 -20.32
C PHE A 32 1.60 -15.73 -20.05
N GLU A 33 1.28 -16.26 -18.87
CA GLU A 33 -0.11 -16.54 -18.46
C GLU A 33 -0.91 -15.28 -18.09
N ASN A 34 -0.23 -14.23 -17.62
CA ASN A 34 -0.88 -13.04 -17.03
C ASN A 34 -0.76 -11.76 -17.86
N ILE A 35 0.02 -11.78 -18.95
CA ILE A 35 0.12 -10.67 -19.90
C ILE A 35 -0.52 -11.07 -21.24
N ASP A 36 -1.12 -10.10 -21.94
CA ASP A 36 -1.59 -10.31 -23.31
C ASP A 36 -0.39 -10.45 -24.26
N SER A 37 0.13 -11.66 -24.35
CA SER A 37 1.30 -12.04 -25.16
C SER A 37 1.09 -11.89 -26.67
N LYS A 38 -0.15 -11.66 -27.13
CA LYS A 38 -0.47 -11.40 -28.54
C LYS A 38 -0.46 -9.91 -28.86
N SER A 39 -0.60 -9.05 -27.86
CA SER A 39 -0.52 -7.59 -28.05
C SER A 39 0.91 -7.12 -28.26
N PHE A 40 1.08 -6.05 -29.04
CA PHE A 40 2.38 -5.40 -29.26
C PHE A 40 3.03 -4.95 -27.95
N SER A 41 2.24 -4.36 -27.05
CA SER A 41 2.70 -3.94 -25.71
C SER A 41 3.14 -5.12 -24.84
N GLY A 42 2.39 -6.23 -24.87
CA GLY A 42 2.75 -7.44 -24.14
C GLY A 42 4.06 -8.06 -24.64
N ILE A 43 4.26 -8.12 -25.97
CA ILE A 43 5.51 -8.61 -26.58
C ILE A 43 6.70 -7.74 -26.15
N ILE A 44 6.56 -6.40 -26.23
CA ILE A 44 7.61 -5.47 -25.79
C ILE A 44 7.92 -5.67 -24.31
N THR A 45 6.90 -5.84 -23.47
CA THR A 45 7.08 -6.04 -22.03
C THR A 45 7.83 -7.34 -21.75
N ILE A 46 7.45 -8.45 -22.39
CA ILE A 46 8.13 -9.75 -22.25
C ILE A 46 9.60 -9.63 -22.64
N ILE A 47 9.90 -9.07 -23.82
CA ILE A 47 11.27 -8.89 -24.31
C ILE A 47 12.06 -8.00 -23.34
N SER A 48 11.45 -6.93 -22.85
CA SER A 48 12.07 -6.00 -21.92
C SER A 48 12.36 -6.66 -20.57
N LEU A 49 11.45 -7.50 -20.05
CA LEU A 49 11.68 -8.26 -18.82
C LEU A 49 12.82 -9.28 -18.99
N VAL A 50 12.92 -9.97 -20.13
CA VAL A 50 14.04 -10.87 -20.43
C VAL A 50 15.37 -10.11 -20.42
N ILE A 51 15.44 -9.01 -21.16
CA ILE A 51 16.65 -8.18 -21.25
C ILE A 51 17.00 -7.60 -19.88
N LEU A 52 16.01 -7.06 -19.15
CA LEU A 52 16.21 -6.48 -17.83
C LEU A 52 16.74 -7.51 -16.84
N MET A 53 16.18 -8.72 -16.83
CA MET A 53 16.65 -9.81 -15.96
C MET A 53 18.11 -10.18 -16.25
N LEU A 54 18.48 -10.29 -17.53
CA LEU A 54 19.86 -10.59 -17.94
C LEU A 54 20.84 -9.45 -17.59
N VAL A 55 20.43 -8.19 -17.76
CA VAL A 55 21.30 -7.04 -17.47
C VAL A 55 21.41 -6.79 -15.98
N ALA A 56 20.33 -6.95 -15.21
CA ALA A 56 20.34 -6.79 -13.75
C ALA A 56 21.22 -7.84 -13.08
N ASN A 57 21.08 -9.11 -13.45
CA ASN A 57 21.95 -10.17 -12.94
C ASN A 57 23.41 -9.96 -13.37
N PHE A 58 23.65 -9.55 -14.62
CA PHE A 58 24.99 -9.16 -15.07
C PHE A 58 25.57 -8.03 -14.21
N PHE A 59 24.81 -6.95 -14.00
CA PHE A 59 25.20 -5.77 -13.22
C PHE A 59 25.65 -6.18 -11.82
N THR A 60 24.82 -6.96 -11.11
CA THR A 60 25.12 -7.37 -9.74
C THR A 60 26.31 -8.32 -9.67
N PHE A 61 26.40 -9.31 -10.56
CA PHE A 61 27.55 -10.23 -10.56
C PHE A 61 28.85 -9.50 -10.95
N TYR A 62 28.79 -8.56 -11.89
CA TYR A 62 29.94 -7.75 -12.28
C TYR A 62 30.44 -6.89 -11.12
N LEU A 63 29.53 -6.24 -10.40
CA LEU A 63 29.82 -5.43 -9.21
C LEU A 63 30.48 -6.25 -8.10
N ILE A 64 29.84 -7.34 -7.66
CA ILE A 64 30.32 -8.16 -6.54
C ILE A 64 31.72 -8.73 -6.83
N PHE A 65 31.94 -9.27 -8.03
CA PHE A 65 33.23 -9.89 -8.38
C PHE A 65 34.34 -8.86 -8.61
N PHE A 66 34.01 -7.62 -8.99
CA PHE A 66 34.98 -6.54 -9.04
C PHE A 66 35.44 -6.16 -7.63
N LEU A 67 34.50 -5.96 -6.69
CA LEU A 67 34.76 -5.64 -5.29
C LEU A 67 35.60 -6.75 -4.64
N SER A 68 35.13 -8.00 -4.69
CA SER A 68 35.86 -9.15 -4.14
C SER A 68 35.57 -10.44 -4.90
N ARG A 69 36.60 -11.01 -5.52
CA ARG A 69 36.49 -12.30 -6.23
C ARG A 69 36.18 -13.47 -5.30
N ARG A 70 36.70 -13.43 -4.07
CA ARG A 70 36.47 -14.52 -3.09
C ARG A 70 35.02 -14.50 -2.61
N VAL A 71 34.54 -13.32 -2.21
CA VAL A 71 33.14 -13.13 -1.80
C VAL A 71 32.20 -13.38 -2.97
N GLY A 72 32.51 -12.89 -4.17
CA GLY A 72 31.70 -13.16 -5.37
C GLY A 72 31.58 -14.63 -5.69
N LYS A 73 32.67 -15.42 -5.62
CA LYS A 73 32.59 -16.87 -5.79
C LYS A 73 31.72 -17.53 -4.73
N PHE A 74 31.91 -17.14 -3.47
CA PHE A 74 31.11 -17.67 -2.36
C PHE A 74 29.62 -17.39 -2.54
N LEU A 75 29.23 -16.12 -2.75
CA LEU A 75 27.84 -15.71 -2.91
C LEU A 75 27.19 -16.38 -4.12
N LEU A 76 27.90 -16.48 -5.25
CA LEU A 76 27.33 -17.08 -6.45
C LEU A 76 27.12 -18.60 -6.31
N VAL A 77 27.99 -19.29 -5.57
CA VAL A 77 27.79 -20.70 -5.20
C VAL A 77 26.56 -20.84 -4.30
N VAL A 78 26.43 -20.00 -3.27
CA VAL A 78 25.26 -19.98 -2.39
C VAL A 78 23.99 -19.73 -3.20
N PHE A 79 23.98 -18.73 -4.09
CA PHE A 79 22.82 -18.44 -4.94
C PHE A 79 22.44 -19.59 -5.85
N PHE A 80 23.38 -20.24 -6.54
CA PHE A 80 23.03 -21.36 -7.43
C PHE A 80 22.48 -22.56 -6.65
N ILE A 81 22.97 -22.83 -5.44
CA ILE A 81 22.44 -23.90 -4.58
C ILE A 81 21.04 -23.54 -4.08
N LEU A 82 20.86 -22.35 -3.50
CA LEU A 82 19.55 -21.92 -2.99
C LEU A 82 18.51 -21.77 -4.11
N ASN A 83 18.90 -21.27 -5.29
CA ASN A 83 18.01 -21.20 -6.45
C ASN A 83 17.58 -22.60 -6.92
N ALA A 84 18.48 -23.59 -6.89
CA ALA A 84 18.13 -24.96 -7.26
C ALA A 84 17.09 -25.55 -6.29
N ILE A 85 17.22 -25.28 -5.00
CA ILE A 85 16.24 -25.67 -3.97
C ILE A 85 14.92 -24.94 -4.20
N ALA A 86 14.96 -23.60 -4.29
CA ALA A 86 13.77 -22.77 -4.48
C ALA A 86 12.99 -23.18 -5.73
N VAL A 87 13.66 -23.34 -6.87
CA VAL A 87 13.01 -23.73 -8.14
C VAL A 87 12.49 -25.16 -8.11
N TYR A 88 13.10 -26.08 -7.36
CA TYR A 88 12.51 -27.40 -7.10
C TYR A 88 11.14 -27.26 -6.42
N PHE A 89 11.06 -26.45 -5.36
CA PHE A 89 9.82 -26.27 -4.62
C PHE A 89 8.76 -25.52 -5.44
N ILE A 90 9.16 -24.47 -6.17
CA ILE A 90 8.26 -23.74 -7.10
C ILE A 90 7.70 -24.70 -8.15
N ASN A 91 8.53 -25.51 -8.79
CA ASN A 91 8.08 -26.40 -9.87
C ASN A 91 7.29 -27.63 -9.39
N THR A 92 7.50 -28.06 -8.15
CA THR A 92 6.89 -29.31 -7.63
C THR A 92 5.63 -29.03 -6.82
N TYR A 93 5.59 -27.91 -6.11
CA TYR A 93 4.52 -27.55 -5.18
C TYR A 93 3.84 -26.23 -5.51
N SER A 94 4.25 -25.56 -6.60
CA SER A 94 3.70 -24.27 -7.03
C SER A 94 3.75 -23.19 -5.95
N ILE A 95 4.74 -23.27 -5.06
CA ILE A 95 4.94 -22.24 -4.04
C ILE A 95 5.49 -20.96 -4.65
N ILE A 96 5.26 -19.85 -3.96
CA ILE A 96 5.90 -18.56 -4.24
C ILE A 96 6.84 -18.26 -3.07
N VAL A 97 8.07 -17.82 -3.36
CA VAL A 97 9.07 -17.50 -2.33
C VAL A 97 8.89 -16.05 -1.90
N ASP A 98 7.72 -15.77 -1.31
CA ASP A 98 7.36 -14.48 -0.71
C ASP A 98 7.76 -14.42 0.77
N GLU A 99 7.46 -13.30 1.43
CA GLU A 99 7.77 -13.08 2.85
C GLU A 99 7.14 -14.12 3.79
N SER A 100 5.90 -14.55 3.51
CA SER A 100 5.21 -15.57 4.30
C SER A 100 5.93 -16.91 4.22
N MET A 101 6.35 -17.31 3.01
CA MET A 101 7.14 -18.51 2.81
C MET A 101 8.50 -18.44 3.53
N ILE A 102 9.16 -17.27 3.56
CA ILE A 102 10.37 -17.09 4.38
C ILE A 102 10.05 -17.29 5.86
N GLY A 103 8.93 -16.75 6.35
CA GLY A 103 8.45 -17.00 7.70
C GLY A 103 8.28 -18.50 8.00
N ASN A 104 7.67 -19.26 7.10
CA ASN A 104 7.53 -20.72 7.25
C ASN A 104 8.90 -21.41 7.32
N VAL A 105 9.81 -21.08 6.40
CA VAL A 105 11.17 -21.65 6.38
C VAL A 105 11.96 -21.34 7.66
N LEU A 106 11.80 -20.14 8.23
CA LEU A 106 12.51 -19.75 9.45
C LEU A 106 11.90 -20.34 10.74
N ASN A 107 10.62 -20.70 10.72
CA ASN A 107 9.91 -21.28 11.88
C ASN A 107 9.68 -22.80 11.78
N THR A 108 10.09 -23.43 10.69
CA THR A 108 9.93 -24.88 10.49
C THR A 108 10.80 -25.70 11.45
N ASN A 109 10.44 -26.96 11.65
CA ASN A 109 11.20 -27.92 12.44
C ASN A 109 11.77 -29.07 11.58
N TYR A 110 12.57 -29.95 12.19
CA TYR A 110 13.24 -31.05 11.46
C TYR A 110 12.25 -32.06 10.86
N GLU A 111 11.18 -32.40 11.58
CA GLU A 111 10.19 -33.36 11.10
C GLU A 111 9.45 -32.83 9.87
N GLU A 112 9.04 -31.56 9.92
CA GLU A 112 8.39 -30.87 8.81
C GLU A 112 9.32 -30.74 7.60
N SER A 113 10.55 -30.24 7.78
CA SER A 113 11.50 -30.02 6.68
C SER A 113 12.02 -31.31 6.04
N SER A 114 12.25 -32.37 6.83
CA SER A 114 12.74 -33.66 6.30
C SER A 114 11.70 -34.39 5.45
N SER A 115 10.41 -34.15 5.69
CA SER A 115 9.30 -34.73 4.91
C SER A 115 9.31 -34.31 3.44
N PHE A 116 9.91 -33.16 3.11
CA PHE A 116 10.02 -32.65 1.75
C PHE A 116 11.24 -33.17 0.98
N PHE A 117 12.12 -33.94 1.64
CA PHE A 117 13.32 -34.48 1.01
C PHE A 117 12.95 -35.53 -0.05
N SER A 118 13.45 -35.34 -1.28
CA SER A 118 13.19 -36.27 -2.37
C SER A 118 14.42 -36.46 -3.25
N PHE A 119 14.50 -37.62 -3.92
CA PHE A 119 15.56 -37.86 -4.91
C PHE A 119 15.53 -36.82 -6.04
N LYS A 120 14.34 -36.35 -6.44
CA LYS A 120 14.18 -35.27 -7.45
C LYS A 120 14.83 -33.96 -6.97
N MET A 121 14.66 -33.59 -5.70
CA MET A 121 15.33 -32.42 -5.12
C MET A 121 16.86 -32.54 -5.19
N ILE A 122 17.40 -33.73 -4.90
CA ILE A 122 18.85 -33.99 -5.03
C ILE A 122 19.31 -33.74 -6.47
N LEU A 123 18.56 -34.21 -7.48
CA LEU A 123 18.91 -33.99 -8.89
C LEU A 123 18.92 -32.48 -9.23
N TYR A 124 17.94 -31.71 -8.76
CA TYR A 124 17.92 -30.26 -8.94
C TYR A 124 19.19 -29.61 -8.35
N VAL A 125 19.52 -29.94 -7.10
CA VAL A 125 20.70 -29.40 -6.41
C VAL A 125 22.00 -29.80 -7.10
N ILE A 126 22.12 -31.04 -7.56
CA ILE A 126 23.33 -31.51 -8.27
C ILE A 126 23.50 -30.77 -9.60
N PHE A 127 22.49 -30.80 -10.46
CA PHE A 127 22.61 -30.30 -11.84
C PHE A 127 22.56 -28.78 -11.95
N LEU A 128 21.70 -28.13 -11.17
CA LEU A 128 21.52 -26.67 -11.24
C LEU A 128 22.36 -25.94 -10.18
N GLY A 129 22.71 -26.58 -9.07
CA GLY A 129 23.50 -25.98 -7.99
C GLY A 129 24.98 -26.37 -8.03
N ILE A 130 25.30 -27.64 -7.74
CA ILE A 130 26.65 -28.12 -7.49
C ILE A 130 27.53 -28.08 -8.75
N ILE A 131 27.03 -28.58 -9.88
CA ILE A 131 27.82 -28.61 -11.14
C ILE A 131 28.23 -27.19 -11.57
N PRO A 132 27.32 -26.20 -11.66
CA PRO A 132 27.68 -24.81 -11.92
C PRO A 132 28.61 -24.22 -10.84
N SER A 133 28.41 -24.59 -9.57
CA SER A 133 29.27 -24.15 -8.46
C SER A 133 30.72 -24.63 -8.59
N ILE A 134 30.95 -25.84 -9.09
CA ILE A 134 32.30 -26.35 -9.40
C ILE A 134 32.95 -25.51 -10.51
N TYR A 135 32.17 -25.08 -11.51
CA TYR A 135 32.67 -24.16 -12.55
C TYR A 135 33.04 -22.79 -11.96
N ILE A 136 32.14 -22.19 -11.17
CA ILE A 136 32.34 -20.88 -10.52
C ILE A 136 33.61 -20.86 -9.68
N THR A 137 33.80 -21.88 -8.84
CA THR A 137 34.97 -22.00 -7.95
C THR A 137 36.27 -22.17 -8.72
N LYS A 138 36.28 -22.96 -9.81
CA LYS A 138 37.46 -23.23 -10.64
C LYS A 138 37.77 -22.13 -11.66
N ALA A 139 36.82 -21.24 -11.97
CA ALA A 139 37.03 -20.19 -12.96
C ALA A 139 38.15 -19.21 -12.55
N LYS A 140 39.08 -18.94 -13.49
CA LYS A 140 40.12 -17.93 -13.34
C LYS A 140 39.64 -16.61 -13.95
N ILE A 141 39.44 -15.59 -13.12
CA ILE A 141 38.80 -14.33 -13.51
C ILE A 141 39.82 -13.19 -13.52
N ILE A 142 39.97 -12.58 -14.69
CA ILE A 142 40.84 -11.42 -14.93
C ILE A 142 40.05 -10.15 -14.64
N LYS A 143 40.56 -9.31 -13.72
CA LYS A 143 39.96 -8.02 -13.37
C LYS A 143 40.17 -7.00 -14.50
N PRO A 144 39.16 -6.18 -14.83
CA PRO A 144 39.32 -5.05 -15.73
C PRO A 144 40.07 -3.90 -15.04
N SER A 145 40.52 -2.91 -15.81
CA SER A 145 40.97 -1.63 -15.25
C SER A 145 39.80 -0.91 -14.58
N VAL A 146 40.09 -0.07 -13.58
CA VAL A 146 39.08 0.70 -12.82
C VAL A 146 38.21 1.56 -13.76
N LYS A 147 38.82 2.22 -14.74
CA LYS A 147 38.09 2.99 -15.76
C LYS A 147 37.09 2.11 -16.51
N LYS A 148 37.52 0.96 -17.03
CA LYS A 148 36.66 0.03 -17.77
C LYS A 148 35.54 -0.53 -16.89
N PHE A 149 35.83 -0.80 -15.62
CA PHE A 149 34.84 -1.21 -14.64
C PHE A 149 33.70 -0.19 -14.51
N PHE A 150 34.02 1.05 -14.17
CA PHE A 150 33.00 2.09 -14.00
C PHE A 150 32.27 2.37 -15.31
N THR A 151 32.96 2.39 -16.46
CA THR A 151 32.27 2.55 -17.75
C THR A 151 31.26 1.43 -18.01
N THR A 152 31.64 0.16 -17.83
CA THR A 152 30.71 -0.97 -18.02
C THR A 152 29.56 -0.92 -17.02
N LEU A 153 29.84 -0.65 -15.75
CA LEU A 153 28.84 -0.58 -14.68
C LEU A 153 27.81 0.54 -14.96
N SER A 154 28.28 1.75 -15.26
CA SER A 154 27.44 2.90 -15.57
C SER A 154 26.59 2.67 -16.82
N LEU A 155 27.17 2.09 -17.90
CA LEU A 155 26.41 1.78 -19.10
C LEU A 155 25.30 0.76 -18.84
N SER A 156 25.57 -0.29 -18.05
CA SER A 156 24.51 -1.23 -17.65
C SER A 156 23.43 -0.57 -16.80
N LEU A 157 23.79 0.32 -15.87
CA LEU A 157 22.80 1.03 -15.04
C LEU A 157 21.93 1.98 -15.88
N VAL A 158 22.55 2.80 -16.72
CA VAL A 158 21.83 3.71 -17.63
C VAL A 158 20.91 2.91 -18.56
N PHE A 159 21.40 1.79 -19.10
CA PHE A 159 20.58 0.93 -19.96
C PHE A 159 19.36 0.36 -19.23
N MET A 160 19.52 -0.11 -17.98
CA MET A 160 18.39 -0.58 -17.17
C MET A 160 17.37 0.54 -16.89
N ILE A 161 17.84 1.74 -16.55
CA ILE A 161 16.97 2.90 -16.29
C ILE A 161 16.21 3.26 -17.58
N VAL A 162 16.90 3.43 -18.70
CA VAL A 162 16.28 3.75 -20.00
C VAL A 162 15.25 2.69 -20.38
N LEU A 163 15.57 1.40 -20.22
CA LEU A 163 14.65 0.31 -20.52
C LEU A 163 13.43 0.33 -19.60
N ALA A 164 13.60 0.59 -18.30
CA ALA A 164 12.50 0.69 -17.35
C ALA A 164 11.55 1.84 -17.69
N PHE A 165 12.06 3.03 -18.00
CA PHE A 165 11.26 4.19 -18.40
C PHE A 165 10.62 4.01 -19.79
N ALA A 166 11.32 3.36 -20.73
CA ALA A 166 10.75 3.01 -22.04
C ALA A 166 9.57 2.03 -21.92
N ASN A 167 9.48 1.27 -20.83
CA ASN A 167 8.37 0.37 -20.50
C ASN A 167 7.39 0.98 -19.48
N GLY A 168 7.30 2.32 -19.40
CA GLY A 168 6.41 3.03 -18.48
C GLY A 168 4.94 2.59 -18.57
N SER A 169 4.46 2.25 -19.76
CA SER A 169 3.10 1.75 -19.99
C SER A 169 2.79 0.46 -19.22
N SER A 170 3.80 -0.34 -18.90
CA SER A 170 3.66 -1.66 -18.27
C SER A 170 3.84 -1.61 -16.75
N TRP A 171 4.16 -0.44 -16.18
CA TRP A 171 4.41 -0.30 -14.74
C TRP A 171 3.22 -0.71 -13.88
N LEU A 172 1.99 -0.36 -14.28
CA LEU A 172 0.77 -0.73 -13.56
C LEU A 172 0.54 -2.25 -13.54
N TRP A 173 0.86 -2.94 -14.65
CA TRP A 173 0.78 -4.39 -14.69
C TRP A 173 1.87 -5.04 -13.83
N ILE A 174 3.10 -4.51 -13.85
CA ILE A 174 4.20 -5.00 -13.01
C ILE A 174 3.87 -4.80 -11.53
N ASP A 175 3.34 -3.64 -11.16
CA ASP A 175 2.96 -3.29 -9.79
C ASP A 175 1.85 -4.22 -9.26
N LYS A 176 0.78 -4.41 -10.04
CA LYS A 176 -0.31 -5.34 -9.72
C LYS A 176 0.18 -6.77 -9.44
N ASN A 177 1.22 -7.21 -10.15
CA ASN A 177 1.78 -8.56 -10.04
C ASN A 177 3.11 -8.60 -9.26
N SER A 178 3.47 -7.52 -8.56
CA SER A 178 4.80 -7.33 -7.98
C SER A 178 5.17 -8.40 -6.95
N LYS A 179 4.21 -8.83 -6.11
CA LYS A 179 4.42 -9.89 -5.13
C LYS A 179 4.79 -11.22 -5.79
N GLN A 180 4.04 -11.63 -6.82
CA GLN A 180 4.30 -12.87 -7.55
C GLN A 180 5.61 -12.78 -8.35
N LEU A 181 5.82 -11.69 -9.08
CA LEU A 181 7.05 -11.47 -9.85
C LEU A 181 8.29 -11.47 -8.94
N GLY A 182 8.22 -10.75 -7.82
CA GLY A 182 9.28 -10.70 -6.81
C GLY A 182 9.55 -12.06 -6.17
N GLY A 183 8.51 -12.83 -5.85
CA GLY A 183 8.63 -14.17 -5.28
C GLY A 183 9.18 -15.24 -6.24
N LEU A 184 9.20 -14.95 -7.56
CA LEU A 184 9.72 -15.86 -8.59
C LEU A 184 11.07 -15.44 -9.19
N ALA A 185 11.54 -14.21 -8.91
CA ALA A 185 12.80 -13.69 -9.46
C ALA A 185 14.03 -14.18 -8.65
N MET A 186 14.71 -15.23 -9.11
CA MET A 186 15.86 -15.81 -8.41
C MET A 186 17.17 -15.04 -8.70
N PRO A 187 18.08 -14.85 -7.73
CA PRO A 187 18.03 -15.16 -6.29
C PRO A 187 17.31 -14.09 -5.44
N TRP A 188 16.74 -13.07 -6.09
CA TRP A 188 16.23 -11.88 -5.44
C TRP A 188 15.01 -12.13 -4.57
N SER A 189 14.20 -13.14 -4.89
CA SER A 189 13.01 -13.51 -4.13
C SER A 189 13.33 -13.73 -2.65
N TYR A 190 14.15 -14.72 -2.31
CA TYR A 190 14.50 -14.97 -0.92
C TYR A 190 15.44 -13.90 -0.36
N ALA A 191 16.36 -13.34 -1.16
CA ALA A 191 17.30 -12.33 -0.66
C ALA A 191 16.57 -11.06 -0.18
N VAL A 192 15.60 -10.57 -0.95
CA VAL A 192 14.80 -9.39 -0.61
C VAL A 192 13.73 -9.76 0.42
N ASN A 193 12.98 -10.85 0.23
CA ASN A 193 11.90 -11.22 1.15
C ASN A 193 12.41 -11.60 2.55
N THR A 194 13.61 -12.16 2.69
CA THR A 194 14.23 -12.32 4.03
C THR A 194 14.55 -10.98 4.68
N SER A 195 15.01 -9.99 3.91
CA SER A 195 15.26 -8.65 4.45
C SER A 195 13.95 -7.97 4.87
N LEU A 196 12.91 -8.07 4.02
CA LEU A 196 11.56 -7.55 4.32
C LEU A 196 10.97 -8.20 5.57
N PHE A 197 11.04 -9.54 5.69
CA PHE A 197 10.57 -10.27 6.87
C PHE A 197 11.14 -9.71 8.18
N TYR A 198 12.46 -9.48 8.26
CA TYR A 198 13.06 -8.92 9.46
C TYR A 198 12.72 -7.44 9.68
N ILE A 199 12.56 -6.66 8.60
CA ILE A 199 12.15 -5.25 8.69
C ILE A 199 10.72 -5.16 9.23
N HIS A 200 9.77 -5.90 8.66
CA HIS A 200 8.37 -5.90 9.12
C HIS A 200 8.26 -6.49 10.52
N LYS A 201 8.95 -7.59 10.84
CA LYS A 201 9.02 -8.10 12.21
C LYS A 201 9.58 -7.07 13.18
N TYR A 202 10.59 -6.29 12.80
CA TYR A 202 11.09 -5.21 13.63
C TYR A 202 10.05 -4.09 13.82
N GLN A 203 9.33 -3.72 12.76
CA GLN A 203 8.27 -2.71 12.81
C GLN A 203 7.10 -3.15 13.71
N GLU A 204 6.65 -4.40 13.59
CA GLU A 204 5.61 -4.99 14.46
C GLU A 204 6.02 -4.98 15.94
N ASN A 205 7.31 -5.14 16.23
CA ASN A 205 7.85 -5.13 17.58
C ASN A 205 8.21 -3.73 18.10
N ARG A 206 8.01 -2.66 17.31
CA ARG A 206 8.22 -1.29 17.81
C ARG A 206 7.12 -0.95 18.80
N LYS A 207 7.53 -0.57 20.00
CA LYS A 207 6.61 -0.01 21.00
C LYS A 207 6.41 1.48 20.73
N GLU A 208 5.17 1.90 20.74
CA GLU A 208 4.81 3.32 20.68
C GLU A 208 5.23 4.05 21.96
N ILE A 209 5.54 5.34 21.82
CA ILE A 209 5.74 6.26 22.93
C ILE A 209 4.35 6.67 23.42
N LEU A 210 3.98 6.18 24.61
CA LEU A 210 2.69 6.51 25.22
C LEU A 210 2.56 8.02 25.45
N LEU A 211 1.40 8.54 25.12
CA LEU A 211 1.05 9.93 25.42
C LEU A 211 0.69 10.08 26.91
N PRO A 212 0.79 11.29 27.49
CA PRO A 212 0.35 11.54 28.86
C PRO A 212 -1.13 11.20 29.05
N ASP A 213 -1.53 10.72 30.22
CA ASP A 213 -2.93 10.36 30.49
C ASP A 213 -3.90 11.53 30.28
N ALA A 214 -5.13 11.19 29.90
CA ALA A 214 -6.25 12.09 29.65
C ALA A 214 -7.38 11.82 30.64
N THR A 215 -8.26 12.81 30.82
CA THR A 215 -9.49 12.65 31.62
C THR A 215 -10.71 13.15 30.88
N ILE A 216 -11.88 12.59 31.19
CA ILE A 216 -13.16 13.01 30.61
C ILE A 216 -13.72 14.16 31.46
N ARG A 217 -13.99 15.32 30.85
CA ARG A 217 -14.42 16.54 31.58
C ARG A 217 -15.90 16.55 31.98
N ASP A 218 -16.74 15.83 31.24
CA ASP A 218 -18.19 15.81 31.48
C ASP A 218 -18.83 14.46 31.11
N ASN A 219 -20.06 14.26 31.57
CA ASN A 219 -20.84 13.05 31.31
C ASN A 219 -21.85 13.22 30.17
N GLU A 220 -21.79 14.30 29.40
CA GLU A 220 -22.69 14.50 28.27
C GLU A 220 -22.37 13.47 27.18
N LYS A 221 -23.38 12.77 26.68
CA LYS A 221 -23.18 11.76 25.65
C LYS A 221 -22.72 12.43 24.35
N SER A 222 -21.57 11.99 23.83
CA SER A 222 -21.01 12.53 22.60
C SER A 222 -20.35 11.45 21.76
N VAL A 223 -20.58 11.50 20.45
CA VAL A 223 -20.01 10.57 19.47
C VAL A 223 -19.32 11.32 18.34
N VAL A 224 -18.13 10.85 17.99
CA VAL A 224 -17.39 11.26 16.79
C VAL A 224 -17.33 10.07 15.85
N VAL A 225 -17.77 10.26 14.60
CA VAL A 225 -17.48 9.32 13.52
C VAL A 225 -16.39 9.93 12.64
N LEU A 226 -15.20 9.35 12.67
CA LEU A 226 -14.10 9.70 11.79
C LEU A 226 -14.10 8.77 10.58
N VAL A 227 -14.42 9.30 9.41
CA VAL A 227 -14.32 8.58 8.14
C VAL A 227 -12.98 8.92 7.49
N ILE A 228 -12.09 7.95 7.45
CA ILE A 228 -10.80 8.07 6.77
C ILE A 228 -11.02 7.61 5.32
N GLY A 229 -11.00 8.59 4.41
CA GLY A 229 -11.09 8.36 2.97
C GLY A 229 -9.75 7.89 2.40
N GLU A 230 -9.84 7.31 1.21
CA GLU A 230 -8.71 6.73 0.50
C GLU A 230 -8.64 7.34 -0.91
N SER A 231 -7.51 7.96 -1.26
CA SER A 231 -7.20 8.50 -2.60
C SER A 231 -8.18 9.56 -3.14
N ALA A 232 -8.97 10.21 -2.28
CA ALA A 232 -9.92 11.25 -2.67
C ALA A 232 -9.25 12.64 -2.74
N ARG A 233 -9.36 13.33 -3.88
CA ARG A 233 -8.82 14.69 -4.08
C ARG A 233 -9.92 15.75 -4.09
N SER A 234 -9.70 16.88 -3.42
CA SER A 234 -10.73 17.92 -3.23
C SER A 234 -11.23 18.52 -4.56
N GLN A 235 -10.35 18.60 -5.56
CA GLN A 235 -10.67 19.15 -6.89
C GLN A 235 -11.85 18.45 -7.58
N ASN A 236 -12.17 17.20 -7.23
CA ASN A 236 -13.26 16.42 -7.84
C ASN A 236 -14.54 16.39 -7.00
N PHE A 237 -14.62 17.15 -5.91
CA PHE A 237 -15.82 17.30 -5.11
C PHE A 237 -16.59 18.55 -5.55
N SER A 238 -17.87 18.42 -5.91
CA SER A 238 -18.72 19.55 -6.26
C SER A 238 -18.93 20.52 -5.10
N LEU A 239 -18.76 20.05 -3.85
CA LEU A 239 -18.70 20.91 -2.66
C LEU A 239 -17.60 21.98 -2.74
N TYR A 240 -16.51 21.70 -3.46
CA TYR A 240 -15.35 22.58 -3.63
C TYR A 240 -15.38 23.33 -4.98
N GLY A 241 -16.50 23.28 -5.70
CA GLY A 241 -16.67 23.96 -6.99
C GLY A 241 -16.35 23.11 -8.22
N TYR A 242 -16.19 21.79 -8.09
CA TYR A 242 -16.09 20.90 -9.25
C TYR A 242 -17.34 20.97 -10.13
N SER A 243 -17.15 20.94 -11.45
CA SER A 243 -18.23 21.22 -12.42
C SER A 243 -19.28 20.11 -12.53
N LYS A 244 -18.89 18.85 -12.30
CA LYS A 244 -19.84 17.73 -12.22
C LYS A 244 -20.39 17.62 -10.81
N ASN A 245 -21.68 17.32 -10.68
CA ASN A 245 -22.33 17.15 -9.38
C ASN A 245 -21.96 15.81 -8.72
N THR A 246 -20.76 15.73 -8.14
CA THR A 246 -20.25 14.54 -7.45
C THR A 246 -20.72 14.42 -6.00
N ASN A 247 -21.30 15.47 -5.42
CA ASN A 247 -21.85 15.46 -4.05
C ASN A 247 -23.34 15.86 -3.99
N PRO A 248 -24.25 15.12 -4.66
CA PRO A 248 -25.67 15.48 -4.74
C PRO A 248 -26.44 15.41 -3.42
N LEU A 249 -25.98 14.60 -2.44
CA LEU A 249 -26.65 14.42 -1.14
C LEU A 249 -26.08 15.38 -0.09
N LEU A 250 -24.76 15.44 0.06
CA LEU A 250 -24.12 16.30 1.07
C LEU A 250 -24.40 17.78 0.81
N SER A 251 -24.47 18.22 -0.46
CA SER A 251 -24.80 19.61 -0.82
C SER A 251 -26.18 20.06 -0.36
N LYS A 252 -27.10 19.12 -0.08
CA LYS A 252 -28.46 19.39 0.42
C LYS A 252 -28.59 19.10 1.92
N THR A 253 -27.55 18.55 2.54
CA THR A 253 -27.57 18.14 3.94
C THR A 253 -27.22 19.35 4.81
N LYS A 254 -28.12 19.72 5.73
CA LYS A 254 -27.89 20.82 6.67
C LYS A 254 -26.69 20.53 7.59
N ASN A 255 -26.00 21.59 8.00
CA ASN A 255 -24.84 21.56 8.90
C ASN A 255 -23.66 20.74 8.38
N VAL A 256 -23.54 20.59 7.05
CA VAL A 256 -22.32 20.10 6.40
C VAL A 256 -21.45 21.30 6.03
N PHE A 257 -20.19 21.23 6.42
CA PHE A 257 -19.15 22.22 6.16
C PHE A 257 -17.95 21.52 5.53
N HIS A 258 -17.13 22.28 4.80
CA HIS A 258 -15.90 21.76 4.22
C HIS A 258 -14.79 22.80 4.35
N PHE A 259 -13.55 22.33 4.41
CA PHE A 259 -12.35 23.15 4.52
C PHE A 259 -11.37 22.77 3.43
N LEU A 260 -10.60 23.75 2.95
CA LEU A 260 -9.37 23.43 2.22
C LEU A 260 -8.45 22.68 3.17
N ALA A 261 -7.83 21.61 2.69
CA ALA A 261 -6.92 20.79 3.49
C ALA A 261 -5.82 20.17 2.63
N THR A 262 -4.70 19.88 3.27
CA THR A 262 -3.58 19.15 2.66
C THR A 262 -3.16 17.95 3.49
N SER A 263 -2.84 16.84 2.81
CA SER A 263 -2.24 15.67 3.45
C SER A 263 -0.75 15.87 3.72
N CYS A 264 -0.22 15.17 4.73
CA CYS A 264 1.22 15.22 5.04
C CYS A 264 2.07 14.38 4.06
N ALA A 265 1.42 13.44 3.36
CA ALA A 265 2.03 12.46 2.48
C ALA A 265 1.06 12.11 1.34
N THR A 266 1.55 11.38 0.35
CA THR A 266 0.79 10.99 -0.85
C THR A 266 0.55 9.48 -0.91
N TYR A 267 0.58 8.78 0.22
CA TYR A 267 0.36 7.34 0.28
C TYR A 267 -0.24 6.95 1.64
N THR A 268 -1.07 5.90 1.64
CA THR A 268 -1.96 5.53 2.74
C THR A 268 -1.27 5.40 4.09
N THR A 269 -0.17 4.64 4.19
CA THR A 269 0.45 4.35 5.51
C THR A 269 0.94 5.61 6.23
N ALA A 270 1.44 6.61 5.50
CA ALA A 270 1.81 7.89 6.10
C ALA A 270 0.62 8.84 6.26
N GLY A 271 -0.31 8.88 5.31
CA GLY A 271 -1.51 9.72 5.38
C GLY A 271 -2.41 9.35 6.57
N VAL A 272 -2.72 8.06 6.73
CA VAL A 272 -3.49 7.54 7.88
C VAL A 272 -2.76 7.82 9.19
N LYS A 273 -1.44 7.58 9.24
CA LYS A 273 -0.62 7.92 10.41
C LYS A 273 -0.78 9.40 10.79
N CYS A 274 -0.67 10.32 9.85
CA CYS A 274 -0.80 11.76 10.12
C CYS A 274 -2.19 12.19 10.58
N ILE A 275 -3.25 11.55 10.09
CA ILE A 275 -4.62 11.79 10.57
C ILE A 275 -4.75 11.42 12.07
N LEU A 276 -4.06 10.36 12.49
CA LEU A 276 -4.19 9.79 13.83
C LEU A 276 -3.14 10.29 14.82
N GLU A 277 -2.17 11.10 14.40
CA GLU A 277 -1.13 11.65 15.27
C GLU A 277 -1.45 13.07 15.76
N HIS A 278 -1.06 13.36 17.00
CA HIS A 278 -1.26 14.67 17.62
C HIS A 278 -0.38 15.78 17.01
N GLN A 279 0.75 15.42 16.40
CA GLN A 279 1.65 16.38 15.75
C GLN A 279 2.46 15.70 14.65
N ASN A 280 3.01 16.50 13.73
CA ASN A 280 3.91 15.99 12.71
C ASN A 280 5.29 15.68 13.32
N THR A 281 5.61 14.39 13.45
CA THR A 281 6.88 13.92 14.00
C THR A 281 7.30 12.59 13.38
N ASN A 282 8.61 12.32 13.41
CA ASN A 282 9.18 11.04 13.02
C ASN A 282 9.12 9.99 14.14
N ASP A 283 8.84 10.42 15.37
CA ASP A 283 8.64 9.54 16.49
C ASP A 283 7.38 8.70 16.31
N LEU A 284 7.35 7.52 16.94
CA LEU A 284 6.19 6.64 16.93
C LEU A 284 5.41 6.89 18.22
N TYR A 285 4.63 7.96 18.27
CA TYR A 285 3.73 8.20 19.40
C TYR A 285 2.48 7.34 19.29
N GLU A 286 1.84 7.13 20.44
CA GLU A 286 0.51 6.53 20.51
C GLU A 286 -0.49 7.30 19.65
N ILE A 287 -1.21 6.57 18.81
CA ILE A 287 -2.19 7.12 17.88
C ILE A 287 -3.54 7.37 18.56
N LEU A 288 -4.35 8.27 18.00
CA LEU A 288 -5.66 8.68 18.53
C LEU A 288 -6.56 7.53 19.05
N PRO A 289 -6.82 6.44 18.29
CA PRO A 289 -7.69 5.36 18.77
C PRO A 289 -7.10 4.62 19.97
N ASN A 290 -5.80 4.32 19.96
CA ASN A 290 -5.12 3.66 21.08
C ASN A 290 -5.16 4.56 22.31
N TYR A 291 -4.83 5.83 22.12
CA TYR A 291 -4.81 6.85 23.16
C TYR A 291 -6.17 7.02 23.83
N LEU A 292 -7.25 7.13 23.05
CA LEU A 292 -8.59 7.27 23.59
C LEU A 292 -9.07 5.99 24.27
N TYR A 293 -8.82 4.82 23.69
CA TYR A 293 -9.20 3.54 24.28
C TYR A 293 -8.52 3.33 25.65
N ARG A 294 -7.23 3.64 25.75
CA ARG A 294 -6.47 3.56 27.00
C ARG A 294 -7.00 4.51 28.08
N ASN A 295 -7.62 5.62 27.70
CA ASN A 295 -8.19 6.63 28.61
C ASN A 295 -9.71 6.48 28.83
N ASP A 296 -10.24 5.26 28.67
CA ASP A 296 -11.63 4.87 29.01
C ASP A 296 -12.74 5.40 28.06
N ILE A 297 -12.37 5.79 26.84
CA ILE A 297 -13.30 6.13 25.77
C ILE A 297 -13.63 4.86 24.98
N GLU A 298 -14.88 4.70 24.57
CA GLU A 298 -15.26 3.63 23.64
C GLU A 298 -14.68 3.93 22.25
N VAL A 299 -13.89 3.00 21.73
CA VAL A 299 -13.28 3.14 20.40
C VAL A 299 -13.61 1.91 19.56
N ILE A 300 -14.19 2.16 18.40
CA ILE A 300 -14.54 1.13 17.41
C ILE A 300 -13.86 1.47 16.10
N TRP A 301 -13.14 0.51 15.52
CA TRP A 301 -12.52 0.65 14.21
C TRP A 301 -13.13 -0.34 13.23
N LYS A 302 -13.70 0.16 12.13
CA LYS A 302 -14.19 -0.64 11.01
C LYS A 302 -13.37 -0.31 9.76
N THR A 303 -12.87 -1.32 9.06
CA THR A 303 -12.03 -1.10 7.86
C THR A 303 -12.31 -2.06 6.72
N THR A 304 -12.37 -1.52 5.51
CA THR A 304 -12.27 -2.26 4.23
C THR A 304 -10.94 -2.00 3.53
N ASN A 305 -10.07 -1.23 4.17
CA ASN A 305 -8.73 -0.89 3.69
C ASN A 305 -7.66 -1.39 4.68
N SER A 306 -6.40 -1.06 4.40
CA SER A 306 -5.23 -1.43 5.18
C SER A 306 -4.24 -0.26 5.25
N GLY A 307 -3.20 -0.37 6.07
CA GLY A 307 -2.13 0.62 6.15
C GLY A 307 -2.20 1.51 7.38
N GLU A 308 -3.18 1.29 8.26
CA GLU A 308 -3.19 1.87 9.59
C GLU A 308 -1.98 1.42 10.44
N PRO A 309 -1.46 2.28 11.33
CA PRO A 309 -0.49 1.85 12.34
C PRO A 309 -1.09 0.77 13.27
N PRO A 310 -0.27 0.07 14.08
CA PRO A 310 -0.76 -0.94 15.02
C PRO A 310 -1.91 -0.42 15.90
N ILE A 311 -3.07 -1.08 15.81
CA ILE A 311 -4.26 -0.74 16.60
C ILE A 311 -4.30 -1.63 17.85
N HIS A 312 -4.50 -1.01 19.01
CA HIS A 312 -4.53 -1.65 20.33
C HIS A 312 -5.86 -1.40 21.03
N ILE A 313 -6.96 -1.71 20.35
CA ILE A 313 -8.34 -1.58 20.86
C ILE A 313 -9.05 -2.93 20.78
N GLU A 314 -10.09 -3.11 21.58
CA GLU A 314 -10.88 -4.36 21.58
C GLU A 314 -11.74 -4.53 20.31
N LYS A 315 -12.40 -3.46 19.87
CA LYS A 315 -13.38 -3.50 18.77
C LYS A 315 -12.76 -3.10 17.43
N TYR A 316 -11.86 -3.93 16.93
CA TYR A 316 -11.29 -3.81 15.58
C TYR A 316 -11.96 -4.80 14.61
N GLN A 317 -12.61 -4.30 13.57
CA GLN A 317 -13.51 -5.03 12.69
C GLN A 317 -13.09 -4.86 11.22
N THR A 318 -12.61 -5.93 10.60
CA THR A 318 -12.23 -5.93 9.17
C THR A 318 -13.44 -6.19 8.27
N GLY A 319 -13.31 -5.89 6.98
CA GLY A 319 -14.36 -6.18 5.99
C GLY A 319 -14.79 -7.64 5.98
N SER A 320 -13.87 -8.58 6.20
CA SER A 320 -14.20 -10.01 6.33
C SER A 320 -15.08 -10.30 7.54
N PHE A 321 -14.78 -9.70 8.70
CA PHE A 321 -15.59 -9.84 9.91
C PHE A 321 -16.98 -9.24 9.72
N LEU A 322 -17.06 -8.05 9.13
CA LEU A 322 -18.34 -7.36 8.91
C LEU A 322 -19.26 -8.13 7.93
N LYS A 323 -18.67 -8.84 6.96
CA LYS A 323 -19.41 -9.58 5.94
C LYS A 323 -20.19 -10.78 6.51
N GLU A 324 -19.77 -11.33 7.64
CA GLU A 324 -20.47 -12.45 8.28
C GLU A 324 -21.91 -12.12 8.68
N ASN A 325 -22.20 -10.85 8.95
CA ASN A 325 -23.51 -10.36 9.41
C ASN A 325 -24.11 -9.30 8.47
N CYS A 326 -23.74 -9.33 7.19
CA CYS A 326 -24.20 -8.37 6.19
C CYS A 326 -24.96 -9.08 5.05
N GLU A 327 -26.14 -8.57 4.71
CA GLU A 327 -26.95 -9.04 3.58
C GLU A 327 -27.16 -7.93 2.54
N GLY A 328 -27.10 -8.28 1.26
CA GLY A 328 -27.34 -7.37 0.13
C GLY A 328 -26.08 -6.89 -0.59
N GLU A 329 -26.28 -6.17 -1.69
CA GLU A 329 -25.20 -5.76 -2.60
C GLU A 329 -24.21 -4.77 -1.97
N GLY A 330 -24.64 -3.98 -0.98
CA GLY A 330 -23.77 -3.03 -0.27
C GLY A 330 -22.66 -3.69 0.58
N CYS A 331 -22.76 -5.00 0.83
CA CYS A 331 -21.80 -5.76 1.62
C CYS A 331 -20.47 -6.06 0.90
N ASP A 332 -20.44 -5.91 -0.42
CA ASP A 332 -19.23 -6.08 -1.23
C ASP A 332 -18.45 -4.77 -1.40
N TYR A 333 -18.93 -3.67 -0.80
CA TYR A 333 -18.38 -2.32 -0.93
C TYR A 333 -18.28 -1.63 0.43
N ASP A 334 -17.70 -0.43 0.45
CA ASP A 334 -17.43 0.33 1.69
C ASP A 334 -18.69 0.73 2.49
N GLU A 335 -19.88 0.63 1.90
CA GLU A 335 -21.16 0.79 2.62
C GLU A 335 -21.30 -0.19 3.80
N ILE A 336 -20.63 -1.35 3.76
CA ILE A 336 -20.60 -2.31 4.86
C ILE A 336 -20.12 -1.70 6.19
N LEU A 337 -19.26 -0.68 6.13
CA LEU A 337 -18.72 0.01 7.30
C LEU A 337 -19.80 0.74 8.11
N VAL A 338 -20.89 1.13 7.46
CA VAL A 338 -22.02 1.84 8.09
C VAL A 338 -23.04 0.86 8.70
N ASN A 339 -22.93 -0.44 8.41
CA ASN A 339 -23.86 -1.43 8.93
C ASN A 339 -23.82 -1.51 10.47
N GLY A 340 -24.99 -1.51 11.10
CA GLY A 340 -25.15 -1.57 12.55
C GLY A 340 -24.58 -0.37 13.33
N LEU A 341 -24.30 0.75 12.66
CA LEU A 341 -23.61 1.89 13.27
C LEU A 341 -24.37 2.44 14.48
N LYS A 342 -25.68 2.67 14.33
CA LYS A 342 -26.54 3.18 15.40
C LYS A 342 -26.60 2.21 16.58
N GLU A 343 -26.81 0.93 16.31
CA GLU A 343 -26.94 -0.13 17.32
C GLU A 343 -25.66 -0.28 18.13
N GLN A 344 -24.48 -0.18 17.48
CA GLN A 344 -23.20 -0.18 18.16
C GLN A 344 -23.02 1.03 19.07
N ILE A 345 -23.47 2.21 18.64
CA ILE A 345 -23.41 3.44 19.46
C ILE A 345 -24.34 3.32 20.67
N THR A 346 -25.58 2.89 20.47
CA THR A 346 -26.57 2.85 21.56
C THR A 346 -26.37 1.69 22.54
N SER A 347 -25.62 0.65 22.15
CA SER A 347 -25.29 -0.49 23.03
C SER A 347 -24.07 -0.25 23.92
N SER A 348 -23.26 0.79 23.64
CA SER A 348 -22.13 1.12 24.52
C SER A 348 -22.63 1.65 25.87
N ASN A 349 -21.92 1.27 26.93
CA ASN A 349 -22.12 1.81 28.27
C ASN A 349 -21.28 3.06 28.54
N LYS A 350 -20.46 3.50 27.58
CA LYS A 350 -19.64 4.71 27.67
C LYS A 350 -20.40 5.92 27.12
N ASN A 351 -20.18 7.09 27.72
CA ASN A 351 -20.76 8.34 27.24
C ASN A 351 -19.96 8.97 26.09
N LYS A 352 -18.67 8.64 25.96
CA LYS A 352 -17.76 9.18 24.94
C LYS A 352 -17.39 8.06 23.98
N ILE A 353 -17.66 8.27 22.69
CA ILE A 353 -17.50 7.23 21.67
C ILE A 353 -16.78 7.80 20.45
N LEU A 354 -15.69 7.16 20.04
CA LEU A 354 -15.06 7.36 18.74
C LEU A 354 -15.31 6.13 17.86
N ILE A 355 -15.85 6.35 16.67
CA ILE A 355 -15.93 5.32 15.63
C ILE A 355 -15.08 5.76 14.46
N ILE A 356 -14.18 4.88 14.01
CA ILE A 356 -13.38 5.09 12.81
C ILE A 356 -13.91 4.18 11.70
N LEU A 357 -14.21 4.76 10.55
CA LEU A 357 -14.58 4.06 9.31
C LEU A 357 -13.46 4.30 8.29
N HIS A 358 -12.63 3.29 8.03
CA HIS A 358 -11.51 3.38 7.10
C HIS A 358 -11.89 2.76 5.74
N THR A 359 -12.07 3.61 4.73
CA THR A 359 -12.63 3.23 3.43
C THR A 359 -11.54 2.94 2.39
N SER A 360 -11.90 2.27 1.29
CA SER A 360 -11.01 1.90 0.18
C SER A 360 -11.43 2.55 -1.16
N THR A 361 -12.31 3.55 -1.09
CA THR A 361 -13.27 3.90 -2.15
C THR A 361 -12.63 4.43 -3.42
N SER A 362 -11.70 5.38 -3.34
CA SER A 362 -11.09 5.95 -4.55
C SER A 362 -9.75 5.31 -4.90
N HIS A 363 -9.37 4.19 -4.26
CA HIS A 363 -8.10 3.51 -4.52
C HIS A 363 -8.05 2.92 -5.94
N GLY A 364 -7.12 3.39 -6.77
CA GLY A 364 -6.88 2.87 -8.10
C GLY A 364 -6.23 1.47 -8.16
N PRO A 365 -5.91 0.94 -9.35
CA PRO A 365 -6.26 1.48 -10.66
C PRO A 365 -7.68 1.09 -11.13
N THR A 366 -8.42 0.26 -10.38
CA THR A 366 -9.75 -0.22 -10.79
C THR A 366 -10.88 0.58 -10.14
N TYR A 367 -10.96 1.89 -10.41
CA TYR A 367 -11.96 2.79 -9.83
C TYR A 367 -13.40 2.32 -10.08
N ASN A 368 -13.66 1.78 -11.28
CA ASN A 368 -14.97 1.26 -11.69
C ASN A 368 -15.47 0.06 -10.86
N LYS A 369 -14.61 -0.57 -10.06
CA LYS A 369 -14.96 -1.69 -9.17
C LYS A 369 -15.22 -1.24 -7.74
N LYS A 370 -15.08 0.05 -7.45
CA LYS A 370 -15.15 0.58 -6.08
C LYS A 370 -16.52 1.10 -5.68
N TYR A 371 -17.48 1.05 -6.60
CA TYR A 371 -18.85 1.47 -6.34
C TYR A 371 -19.83 0.47 -6.98
N PRO A 372 -21.01 0.27 -6.38
CA PRO A 372 -22.10 -0.49 -6.98
C PRO A 372 -22.60 0.14 -8.30
N PRO A 373 -23.20 -0.65 -9.22
CA PRO A 373 -23.64 -0.17 -10.53
C PRO A 373 -24.56 1.05 -10.53
N GLN A 374 -25.40 1.23 -9.49
CA GLN A 374 -26.30 2.37 -9.34
C GLN A 374 -25.58 3.71 -9.11
N PHE A 375 -24.29 3.68 -8.73
CA PHE A 375 -23.45 4.87 -8.58
C PHE A 375 -22.60 5.16 -9.82
N GLU A 376 -22.76 4.40 -10.90
CA GLU A 376 -22.16 4.71 -12.21
C GLU A 376 -22.93 5.82 -12.93
N VAL A 377 -22.90 7.03 -12.38
CA VAL A 377 -23.65 8.19 -12.87
C VAL A 377 -23.00 8.77 -14.13
N PHE A 378 -21.67 8.90 -14.14
CA PHE A 378 -20.90 9.42 -15.27
C PHE A 378 -20.41 8.27 -16.15
N LYS A 379 -20.64 8.38 -17.46
CA LYS A 379 -20.32 7.35 -18.47
C LYS A 379 -19.76 8.00 -19.73
N PRO A 380 -18.92 7.29 -20.52
CA PRO A 380 -18.38 5.95 -20.28
C PRO A 380 -17.32 5.92 -19.16
N VAL A 381 -16.95 4.71 -18.68
CA VAL A 381 -15.97 4.52 -17.59
C VAL A 381 -14.79 3.65 -18.02
N CYS A 382 -13.61 3.92 -17.44
CA CYS A 382 -12.40 3.13 -17.67
C CYS A 382 -12.52 1.75 -17.00
N ASN A 383 -12.39 0.69 -17.80
CA ASN A 383 -12.48 -0.71 -17.35
C ASN A 383 -11.12 -1.44 -17.39
N SER A 384 -10.02 -0.70 -17.47
CA SER A 384 -8.66 -1.23 -17.61
C SER A 384 -7.81 -0.89 -16.39
N VAL A 385 -6.88 -1.78 -16.03
CA VAL A 385 -5.82 -1.48 -15.05
C VAL A 385 -4.68 -0.67 -15.66
N GLU A 386 -4.59 -0.62 -17.00
CA GLU A 386 -3.64 0.23 -17.73
C GLU A 386 -4.30 1.57 -18.00
N LEU A 387 -4.29 2.47 -17.01
CA LEU A 387 -5.04 3.74 -17.04
C LEU A 387 -4.72 4.61 -18.26
N ALA A 388 -3.47 4.57 -18.74
CA ALA A 388 -3.03 5.29 -19.93
C ALA A 388 -3.67 4.81 -21.25
N LYS A 389 -4.34 3.64 -21.26
CA LYS A 389 -5.11 3.14 -22.42
C LYS A 389 -6.54 3.66 -22.45
N CYS A 390 -7.06 4.14 -21.31
CA CYS A 390 -8.38 4.75 -21.26
C CYS A 390 -8.30 6.20 -21.75
N SER A 391 -9.40 6.70 -22.32
CA SER A 391 -9.52 8.14 -22.55
C SER A 391 -9.52 8.88 -21.21
N GLN A 392 -9.07 10.14 -21.22
CA GLN A 392 -9.08 10.98 -20.04
C GLN A 392 -10.48 11.12 -19.44
N GLU A 393 -11.52 11.15 -20.28
CA GLU A 393 -12.92 11.24 -19.88
C GLU A 393 -13.38 9.95 -19.17
N GLU A 394 -13.08 8.77 -19.73
CA GLU A 394 -13.43 7.48 -19.11
C GLU A 394 -12.79 7.29 -17.74
N LEU A 395 -11.51 7.68 -17.61
CA LEU A 395 -10.79 7.63 -16.35
C LEU A 395 -11.40 8.59 -15.32
N MET A 396 -11.63 9.84 -15.73
CA MET A 396 -12.24 10.85 -14.86
C MET A 396 -13.64 10.44 -14.42
N ASN A 397 -14.47 9.92 -15.32
CA ASN A 397 -15.81 9.44 -15.01
C ASN A 397 -15.79 8.27 -14.02
N ALA A 398 -14.89 7.28 -14.22
CA ALA A 398 -14.73 6.18 -13.29
C ALA A 398 -14.34 6.68 -11.89
N TYR A 399 -13.41 7.64 -11.81
CA TYR A 399 -13.02 8.25 -10.54
C TYR A 399 -14.15 9.08 -9.92
N ASP A 400 -14.84 9.93 -10.68
CA ASP A 400 -15.93 10.77 -10.19
C ASP A 400 -17.08 9.95 -9.59
N ASN A 401 -17.37 8.78 -10.14
CA ASN A 401 -18.36 7.85 -9.59
C ASN A 401 -17.95 7.29 -8.20
N THR A 402 -16.65 7.16 -7.91
CA THR A 402 -16.17 6.84 -6.54
C THR A 402 -16.49 7.97 -5.55
N ILE A 403 -16.48 9.23 -6.01
CA ILE A 403 -16.82 10.39 -5.20
C ILE A 403 -18.33 10.48 -4.96
N VAL A 404 -19.15 10.15 -5.98
CA VAL A 404 -20.60 10.01 -5.81
C VAL A 404 -20.94 8.92 -4.78
N TYR A 405 -20.23 7.80 -4.80
CA TYR A 405 -20.44 6.75 -3.82
C TYR A 405 -19.96 7.17 -2.42
N THR A 406 -18.85 7.90 -2.32
CA THR A 406 -18.39 8.52 -1.07
C THR A 406 -19.43 9.48 -0.50
N ASP A 407 -20.03 10.35 -1.32
CA ASP A 407 -21.13 11.25 -0.92
C ASP A 407 -22.29 10.48 -0.28
N TYR A 408 -22.67 9.35 -0.88
CA TYR A 408 -23.71 8.47 -0.34
C TYR A 408 -23.34 7.85 1.01
N ILE A 409 -22.13 7.29 1.16
CA ILE A 409 -21.67 6.69 2.42
C ILE A 409 -21.68 7.73 3.53
N LEU A 410 -21.12 8.92 3.27
CA LEU A 410 -21.07 10.02 4.24
C LEU A 410 -22.47 10.50 4.61
N HIS A 411 -23.38 10.59 3.64
CA HIS A 411 -24.77 10.92 3.92
C HIS A 411 -25.44 9.86 4.81
N LYS A 412 -25.22 8.57 4.56
CA LYS A 412 -25.76 7.47 5.38
C LYS A 412 -25.25 7.50 6.82
N VAL A 413 -23.96 7.84 7.02
CA VAL A 413 -23.39 8.09 8.36
C VAL A 413 -24.13 9.24 9.05
N ILE A 414 -24.32 10.37 8.37
CA ILE A 414 -25.02 11.53 8.92
C ILE A 414 -26.48 11.18 9.30
N GLU A 415 -27.20 10.45 8.46
CA GLU A 415 -28.58 10.04 8.78
C GLU A 415 -28.62 9.16 10.03
N ASN A 416 -27.69 8.22 10.21
CA ASN A 416 -27.58 7.44 11.44
C ASN A 416 -27.32 8.33 12.67
N LEU A 417 -26.41 9.30 12.55
CA LEU A 417 -26.10 10.21 13.66
C LEU A 417 -27.26 11.14 14.02
N LYS A 418 -28.08 11.56 13.05
CA LYS A 418 -29.27 12.39 13.30
C LYS A 418 -30.33 11.69 14.14
N GLU A 419 -30.35 10.35 14.14
CA GLU A 419 -31.28 9.57 14.95
C GLU A 419 -30.86 9.47 16.42
N LEU A 420 -29.61 9.82 16.75
CA LEU A 420 -29.07 9.78 18.11
C LEU A 420 -29.41 11.06 18.88
N LYS A 421 -30.69 11.24 19.22
CA LYS A 421 -31.18 12.48 19.87
C LYS A 421 -30.55 12.79 21.23
N ASP A 422 -30.06 11.76 21.92
CA ASP A 422 -29.42 11.89 23.23
C ASP A 422 -27.91 12.19 23.14
N TYR A 423 -27.33 12.22 21.93
CA TYR A 423 -25.89 12.41 21.73
C TYR A 423 -25.59 13.73 20.99
N LYS A 424 -24.58 14.47 21.48
CA LYS A 424 -23.86 15.41 20.61
C LYS A 424 -23.07 14.61 19.59
N SER A 425 -23.35 14.81 18.32
CA SER A 425 -22.78 13.97 17.26
C SER A 425 -22.04 14.82 16.23
N THR A 426 -20.91 14.31 15.75
CA THR A 426 -20.19 14.90 14.61
C THR A 426 -19.64 13.81 13.71
N MET A 427 -19.58 14.10 12.42
CA MET A 427 -18.82 13.33 11.45
C MET A 427 -17.65 14.18 10.95
N LEU A 428 -16.46 13.60 10.90
CA LEU A 428 -15.27 14.14 10.27
C LEU A 428 -14.92 13.22 9.11
N TYR A 429 -14.82 13.74 7.90
CA TYR A 429 -14.29 13.02 6.75
C TYR A 429 -13.01 13.70 6.27
N VAL A 430 -11.95 12.93 6.14
CA VAL A 430 -10.65 13.39 5.64
C VAL A 430 -10.05 12.31 4.76
N SER A 431 -9.54 12.67 3.59
CA SER A 431 -8.77 11.71 2.78
C SER A 431 -7.35 11.58 3.32
N ASP A 432 -6.79 10.38 3.21
CA ASP A 432 -5.38 10.10 3.52
C ASP A 432 -4.42 10.84 2.56
N HIS A 433 -4.78 10.89 1.28
CA HIS A 433 -4.13 11.64 0.21
C HIS A 433 -5.08 11.81 -1.01
N GLY A 434 -4.61 12.50 -2.05
CA GLY A 434 -5.29 12.65 -3.34
C GLY A 434 -4.82 11.63 -4.39
N GLU A 435 -5.06 11.92 -5.68
CA GLU A 435 -4.82 10.98 -6.79
C GLU A 435 -4.44 11.74 -8.08
N SER A 436 -3.42 11.27 -8.81
CA SER A 436 -3.15 11.73 -10.18
C SER A 436 -3.93 10.90 -11.20
N LEU A 437 -4.57 11.57 -12.14
CA LEU A 437 -5.51 10.97 -13.10
C LEU A 437 -5.12 11.26 -14.55
N GLY A 438 -3.82 11.38 -14.84
CA GLY A 438 -3.27 11.61 -16.19
C GLY A 438 -2.68 13.00 -16.40
N GLU A 439 -2.80 13.92 -15.42
CA GLU A 439 -2.17 15.22 -15.50
C GLU A 439 -0.64 15.07 -15.64
N LYS A 440 -0.05 15.68 -16.68
CA LYS A 440 1.38 15.54 -17.02
C LYS A 440 1.85 14.08 -17.19
N ASN A 441 0.96 13.18 -17.61
CA ASN A 441 1.19 11.73 -17.69
C ASN A 441 1.49 11.07 -16.33
N LEU A 442 1.10 11.69 -15.23
CA LEU A 442 1.15 11.10 -13.90
C LEU A 442 -0.18 10.42 -13.59
N TYR A 443 -0.09 9.22 -13.04
CA TYR A 443 -1.23 8.42 -12.60
C TYR A 443 -0.95 7.92 -11.20
N MET A 444 -2.02 7.55 -10.48
CA MET A 444 -1.94 7.02 -9.12
C MET A 444 -1.36 8.07 -8.14
N HIS A 445 -0.76 7.57 -7.06
CA HIS A 445 -0.22 8.35 -5.96
C HIS A 445 1.16 7.80 -5.53
N GLY A 446 1.70 8.31 -4.42
CA GLY A 446 2.97 7.84 -3.86
C GLY A 446 4.23 8.60 -4.29
N LEU A 447 4.08 9.76 -4.95
CA LEU A 447 5.24 10.60 -5.26
C LEU A 447 5.81 11.27 -3.99
N PRO A 448 7.13 11.37 -3.81
CA PRO A 448 7.69 12.14 -2.69
C PRO A 448 7.09 13.55 -2.64
N MET A 449 6.71 14.03 -1.45
CA MET A 449 6.02 15.33 -1.27
C MET A 449 6.72 16.50 -1.99
N SER A 450 8.04 16.49 -2.08
CA SER A 450 8.82 17.53 -2.79
C SER A 450 8.62 17.54 -4.32
N LEU A 451 8.07 16.48 -4.89
CA LEU A 451 7.82 16.28 -6.32
C LEU A 451 6.34 16.05 -6.63
N ALA A 452 5.53 15.76 -5.62
CA ALA A 452 4.12 15.46 -5.78
C ALA A 452 3.36 16.65 -6.39
N PRO A 453 2.49 16.41 -7.37
CA PRO A 453 1.57 17.43 -7.85
C PRO A 453 0.46 17.63 -6.81
N ARG A 454 -0.17 18.81 -6.82
CA ARG A 454 -1.22 19.18 -5.85
C ARG A 454 -2.37 18.17 -5.82
N GLU A 455 -2.65 17.53 -6.95
CA GLU A 455 -3.68 16.52 -7.10
C GLU A 455 -3.48 15.32 -6.16
N GLN A 456 -2.24 15.05 -5.69
CA GLN A 456 -1.93 13.98 -4.73
C GLN A 456 -1.99 14.39 -3.26
N TYR A 457 -2.08 15.69 -2.93
CA TYR A 457 -2.07 16.14 -1.52
C TYR A 457 -3.13 17.16 -1.15
N GLU A 458 -3.83 17.79 -2.10
CA GLU A 458 -5.02 18.60 -1.82
C GLU A 458 -6.23 17.68 -1.65
N ILE A 459 -6.68 17.55 -0.40
CA ILE A 459 -7.64 16.54 0.04
C ILE A 459 -8.95 17.17 0.51
N PRO A 460 -10.09 16.47 0.42
CA PRO A 460 -11.32 16.90 1.05
C PRO A 460 -11.23 16.76 2.57
N PHE A 461 -11.66 17.80 3.29
CA PHE A 461 -11.92 17.77 4.73
C PHE A 461 -13.35 18.26 4.98
N ILE A 462 -14.26 17.34 5.29
CA ILE A 462 -15.69 17.61 5.44
C ILE A 462 -16.12 17.35 6.88
N VAL A 463 -16.94 18.24 7.42
CA VAL A 463 -17.42 18.16 8.80
C VAL A 463 -18.93 18.30 8.81
N TRP A 464 -19.60 17.39 9.51
CA TRP A 464 -21.01 17.54 9.85
C TRP A 464 -21.18 17.59 11.36
N VAL A 465 -22.01 18.50 11.85
CA VAL A 465 -22.34 18.64 13.28
C VAL A 465 -23.85 18.55 13.51
N SER A 466 -24.26 17.85 14.58
CA SER A 466 -25.66 17.76 14.98
C SER A 466 -26.23 19.14 15.35
N GLU A 467 -27.56 19.29 15.27
CA GLU A 467 -28.23 20.51 15.72
C GLU A 467 -27.93 20.77 17.21
N ASN A 468 -27.73 22.04 17.58
CA ASN A 468 -27.31 22.48 18.93
C ASN A 468 -25.94 21.95 19.41
N SER A 469 -25.10 21.45 18.49
CA SER A 469 -23.71 21.07 18.77
C SER A 469 -22.76 22.27 18.68
N LYS A 470 -21.45 22.00 18.74
CA LYS A 470 -20.39 23.01 18.66
C LYS A 470 -20.40 23.74 17.32
N GLN A 471 -20.12 25.04 17.36
CA GLN A 471 -19.85 25.82 16.16
C GLN A 471 -18.42 25.54 15.65
N LEU A 472 -18.19 25.75 14.36
CA LEU A 472 -16.85 25.63 13.77
C LEU A 472 -16.11 26.98 13.79
N LYS A 473 -14.81 26.93 14.05
CA LYS A 473 -13.88 28.05 13.81
C LYS A 473 -13.65 28.21 12.31
N SER A 474 -13.14 29.38 11.93
CA SER A 474 -12.71 29.66 10.56
C SER A 474 -11.22 29.35 10.42
N PHE A 475 -10.86 28.62 9.36
CA PHE A 475 -9.48 28.34 8.97
C PHE A 475 -9.33 28.60 7.48
N GLU A 476 -8.15 29.10 7.09
CA GLU A 476 -7.80 29.21 5.68
C GLU A 476 -7.49 27.83 5.07
N ASN A 477 -6.74 27.01 5.81
CA ASN A 477 -6.37 25.66 5.40
C ASN A 477 -6.17 24.76 6.62
N LEU A 478 -6.58 23.50 6.52
CA LEU A 478 -6.39 22.49 7.56
C LEU A 478 -5.28 21.50 7.19
N SER A 479 -4.66 20.94 8.21
CA SER A 479 -3.84 19.73 8.11
C SER A 479 -4.56 18.54 8.72
N GLN A 480 -4.12 17.32 8.36
CA GLN A 480 -4.65 16.09 8.92
C GLN A 480 -4.55 16.02 10.46
N ASN A 481 -3.52 16.62 11.08
CA ASN A 481 -3.36 16.65 12.53
C ASN A 481 -4.49 17.41 13.26
N HIS A 482 -5.28 18.23 12.56
CA HIS A 482 -6.45 18.88 13.18
C HIS A 482 -7.49 17.86 13.66
N VAL A 483 -7.54 16.67 13.05
CA VAL A 483 -8.44 15.60 13.46
C VAL A 483 -8.22 15.25 14.93
N PHE A 484 -6.97 14.98 15.31
CA PHE A 484 -6.62 14.55 16.67
C PHE A 484 -7.19 15.48 17.74
N HIS A 485 -6.86 16.76 17.66
CA HIS A 485 -7.25 17.77 18.66
C HIS A 485 -8.74 18.08 18.60
N SER A 486 -9.34 18.04 17.40
CA SER A 486 -10.78 18.24 17.24
C SER A 486 -11.59 17.11 17.87
N VAL A 487 -11.13 15.86 17.75
CA VAL A 487 -11.77 14.71 18.42
C VAL A 487 -11.67 14.85 19.95
N LEU A 488 -10.48 15.19 20.48
CA LEU A 488 -10.33 15.44 21.93
C LEU A 488 -11.30 16.51 22.43
N ASN A 489 -11.37 17.64 21.73
CA ASN A 489 -12.22 18.75 22.12
C ASN A 489 -13.71 18.38 22.05
N PHE A 490 -14.15 17.70 20.98
CA PHE A 490 -15.55 17.33 20.79
C PHE A 490 -16.03 16.32 21.84
N LEU A 491 -15.19 15.33 22.17
CA LEU A 491 -15.46 14.33 23.21
C LEU A 491 -15.21 14.85 24.64
N ALA A 492 -14.88 16.13 24.80
CA ALA A 492 -14.59 16.76 26.07
C ALA A 492 -13.45 16.07 26.86
N ILE A 493 -12.41 15.65 26.16
CA ILE A 493 -11.21 15.05 26.74
C ILE A 493 -10.23 16.15 27.14
N ASP A 494 -9.80 16.15 28.40
CA ASP A 494 -8.72 16.98 28.91
C ASP A 494 -7.41 16.22 28.81
N SER A 495 -6.39 16.83 28.19
CA SER A 495 -5.10 16.20 27.97
C SER A 495 -3.97 17.23 27.92
N PRO A 496 -2.80 16.94 28.50
CA PRO A 496 -1.63 17.82 28.41
C PRO A 496 -1.11 18.07 26.99
N ILE A 497 -1.40 17.17 26.04
CA ILE A 497 -0.97 17.30 24.64
C ILE A 497 -2.00 18.00 23.75
N TYR A 498 -3.15 18.41 24.30
CA TYR A 498 -4.18 19.11 23.56
C TYR A 498 -3.69 20.47 23.06
N ASN A 499 -3.94 20.77 21.78
CA ASN A 499 -3.62 22.05 21.17
C ASN A 499 -4.90 22.72 20.63
N GLU A 500 -5.30 23.83 21.24
CA GLU A 500 -6.49 24.61 20.88
C GLU A 500 -6.39 25.21 19.46
N GLU A 501 -5.19 25.53 18.97
CA GLU A 501 -4.97 26.05 17.62
C GLU A 501 -5.26 25.00 16.54
N MET A 502 -5.14 23.72 16.90
CA MET A 502 -5.39 22.57 16.01
C MET A 502 -6.81 22.02 16.15
N ASN A 503 -7.64 22.60 17.01
CA ASN A 503 -9.04 22.20 17.20
C ASN A 503 -9.98 23.03 16.32
N ILE A 504 -10.83 22.37 15.53
CA ILE A 504 -11.76 23.04 14.62
C ILE A 504 -13.04 23.59 15.27
N PHE A 505 -13.35 23.18 16.50
CA PHE A 505 -14.58 23.57 17.19
C PHE A 505 -14.39 24.81 18.07
N LYS A 506 -15.41 25.65 18.21
CA LYS A 506 -15.44 26.79 19.14
C LYS A 506 -15.75 26.37 20.58
#